data_AF-A0A226EJM9-F1
#
_entry.id   AF-A0A226EJM9-F1
#
_cell.length_a   1.000
_cell.length_b   1.000
_cell.length_c   1.000
_cell.angle_alpha   90.00
_cell.angle_beta   90.00
_cell.angle_gamma   90.00
#
_symmetry.space_group_name_H-M   'P 1'
#
loop_
_entity.id
_entity.type
_entity.pdbx_description
1 polymer ?
#
loop_
_entity_poly.entity_id
_entity_poly.type
_entity_poly.pdbx_seq_one_letter_code
_entity_poly.pdbx_strand_id
1 'polypeptide(L)'
;MRIRHFRGNSELPWIINDENYDFNYQTNRRLPKPVTILPGDQITAECVYDTNWKGGKSVIGGQSTDDEMCMVFIAYYPEIPNFVGCYDWMNKFNMYKILGVETVDNPTGKDPVVTSPAWLQGMNFSTVVSNFNWTEEARREYQWQQQFGEHVTACLPQINAVTGYYPMVERYVEERGCPKGGMGIVGGVG
;
A
#
# COMPACT_ATOMS: atom_id res chain seq x y z
N MET A 1 6.10 -11.79 4.72
CA MET A 1 5.45 -11.31 3.48
C MET A 1 4.36 -12.29 3.05
N ARG A 2 3.17 -11.81 2.70
CA ARG A 2 2.04 -12.63 2.23
C ARG A 2 1.47 -12.04 0.95
N ILE A 3 1.03 -12.91 0.04
CA ILE A 3 0.22 -12.53 -1.12
C ILE A 3 -1.13 -13.20 -0.95
N ARG A 4 -2.13 -12.41 -0.59
CA ARG A 4 -3.48 -12.85 -0.29
C ARG A 4 -4.36 -12.66 -1.52
N HIS A 5 -5.36 -13.53 -1.68
CA HIS A 5 -6.22 -13.55 -2.86
C HIS A 5 -7.68 -13.60 -2.40
N PHE A 6 -8.48 -12.65 -2.88
CA PHE A 6 -9.89 -12.55 -2.56
C PHE A 6 -10.72 -12.62 -3.84
N ARG A 7 -11.85 -13.31 -3.78
CA ARG A 7 -12.86 -13.36 -4.85
C ARG A 7 -14.23 -13.04 -4.28
N GLY A 8 -14.75 -11.87 -4.64
CA GLY A 8 -15.96 -11.35 -4.03
C GLY A 8 -15.80 -11.30 -2.51
N ASN A 9 -16.58 -12.10 -1.81
CA ASN A 9 -16.67 -12.05 -0.35
C ASN A 9 -15.84 -13.11 0.40
N SER A 10 -14.92 -13.77 -0.30
CA SER A 10 -14.18 -14.92 0.24
C SER A 10 -12.69 -14.78 -0.01
N GLU A 11 -11.91 -14.97 1.04
CA GLU A 11 -10.48 -15.19 0.93
C GLU A 11 -10.23 -16.60 0.40
N LEU A 12 -9.51 -16.67 -0.72
CA LEU A 12 -9.01 -17.88 -1.32
C LEU A 12 -7.64 -18.23 -0.69
N PRO A 13 -7.13 -19.46 -0.90
CA PRO A 13 -5.82 -19.84 -0.39
C PRO A 13 -4.74 -18.80 -0.78
N TRP A 14 -3.89 -18.45 0.18
CA TRP A 14 -2.79 -17.52 -0.04
C TRP A 14 -1.90 -17.99 -1.20
N ILE A 15 -1.55 -17.06 -2.09
CA ILE A 15 -0.66 -17.34 -3.22
C ILE A 15 0.76 -17.60 -2.70
N ILE A 16 1.21 -16.77 -1.76
CA ILE A 16 2.48 -16.91 -1.05
C ILE A 16 2.24 -16.59 0.42
N ASN A 17 2.87 -17.37 1.30
CA ASN A 17 3.06 -17.04 2.71
C ASN A 17 4.50 -17.32 3.09
N ASP A 18 5.30 -16.26 3.22
CA ASP A 18 6.68 -16.33 3.64
C ASP A 18 6.84 -15.62 4.98
N GLU A 19 6.86 -16.39 6.06
CA GLU A 19 7.04 -15.89 7.43
C GLU A 19 8.51 -15.59 7.76
N ASN A 20 9.44 -15.98 6.87
CA ASN A 20 10.89 -15.83 7.08
C ASN A 20 11.53 -15.08 5.90
N TYR A 21 10.79 -14.12 5.33
CA TYR A 21 11.30 -13.28 4.26
C TYR A 21 12.54 -12.49 4.72
N ASP A 22 13.62 -12.56 3.95
CA ASP A 22 14.87 -11.82 4.19
C ASP A 22 15.18 -10.96 2.96
N PHE A 23 15.33 -9.66 3.17
CA PHE A 23 15.64 -8.71 2.09
C PHE A 23 16.99 -9.01 1.42
N ASN A 24 17.92 -9.69 2.10
CA ASN A 24 19.20 -10.13 1.53
C ASN A 24 19.06 -11.36 0.62
N TYR A 25 17.89 -12.02 0.63
CA TYR A 25 17.63 -13.22 -0.15
C TYR A 25 16.36 -13.06 -1.00
N GLN A 26 16.49 -12.28 -2.09
CA GLN A 26 15.42 -12.06 -3.05
C GLN A 26 15.54 -13.03 -4.23
N THR A 27 14.71 -14.07 -4.25
CA THR A 27 14.65 -15.05 -5.35
C THR A 27 13.24 -15.23 -5.87
N ASN A 28 13.12 -15.54 -7.16
CA ASN A 28 11.86 -16.01 -7.73
C ASN A 28 11.45 -17.33 -7.07
N ARG A 29 10.22 -17.39 -6.56
CA ARG A 29 9.62 -18.60 -5.99
C ARG A 29 8.61 -19.16 -6.97
N ARG A 30 8.85 -20.38 -7.47
CA ARG A 30 7.88 -21.06 -8.33
C ARG A 30 6.73 -21.58 -7.47
N LEU A 31 5.50 -21.23 -7.84
CA LEU A 31 4.31 -21.77 -7.19
C LEU A 31 4.20 -23.28 -7.47
N PRO A 32 3.91 -24.12 -6.46
CA PRO A 32 3.69 -25.55 -6.66
C PRO A 32 2.55 -25.85 -7.63
N LYS A 33 1.53 -24.99 -7.64
CA LYS A 33 0.40 -25.01 -8.58
C LYS A 33 0.16 -23.59 -9.09
N PRO A 34 -0.11 -23.41 -10.39
CA PRO A 34 -0.55 -22.11 -10.91
C PRO A 34 -1.83 -21.66 -10.20
N VAL A 35 -1.93 -20.36 -9.91
CA VAL A 35 -3.13 -19.74 -9.36
C VAL A 35 -3.82 -18.95 -10.45
N THR A 36 -5.12 -19.18 -10.64
CA THR A 36 -5.94 -18.43 -11.60
C THR A 36 -6.57 -17.21 -10.94
N ILE A 37 -6.11 -16.04 -11.34
CA ILE A 37 -6.70 -14.75 -10.98
C ILE A 37 -7.70 -14.36 -12.07
N LEU A 38 -8.92 -14.02 -11.68
CA LEU A 38 -9.99 -13.62 -12.60
C LEU A 38 -10.27 -12.12 -12.46
N PRO A 39 -10.83 -11.48 -13.50
CA PRO A 39 -11.29 -10.09 -13.39
C PRO A 39 -12.25 -9.92 -12.20
N GLY A 40 -12.00 -8.89 -11.37
CA GLY A 40 -12.77 -8.61 -10.15
C GLY A 40 -12.24 -9.30 -8.89
N ASP A 41 -11.21 -10.14 -9.02
CA ASP A 41 -10.44 -10.60 -7.85
C ASP A 41 -9.56 -9.47 -7.30
N GLN A 42 -9.29 -9.55 -5.99
CA GLN A 42 -8.37 -8.66 -5.31
C GLN A 42 -7.14 -9.44 -4.85
N ILE A 43 -5.97 -8.86 -5.09
CA ILE A 43 -4.69 -9.34 -4.58
C ILE A 43 -4.23 -8.36 -3.49
N THR A 44 -3.61 -8.87 -2.43
CA THR A 44 -3.15 -8.03 -1.33
C THR A 44 -1.75 -8.46 -0.95
N ALA A 45 -0.80 -7.53 -1.05
CA ALA A 45 0.58 -7.71 -0.67
C ALA A 45 0.75 -7.25 0.78
N GLU A 46 0.91 -8.21 1.68
CA GLU A 46 1.09 -7.95 3.10
C GLU A 46 2.58 -8.06 3.45
N CYS A 47 3.22 -6.91 3.64
CA CYS A 47 4.57 -6.84 4.23
C CYS A 47 4.43 -6.66 5.74
N VAL A 48 5.40 -7.14 6.52
CA VAL A 48 5.50 -6.90 7.98
C VAL A 48 6.93 -6.48 8.22
N TYR A 49 7.13 -5.35 8.91
CA TYR A 49 8.45 -4.74 9.10
C TYR A 49 8.90 -4.79 10.56
N ASP A 50 10.21 -4.88 10.76
CA ASP A 50 10.86 -4.59 12.04
C ASP A 50 11.63 -3.28 11.91
N THR A 51 11.18 -2.25 12.63
CA THR A 51 11.80 -0.91 12.63
C THR A 51 12.62 -0.63 13.89
N ASN A 52 12.87 -1.64 14.75
CA ASN A 52 13.61 -1.47 16.00
C ASN A 52 15.02 -0.90 15.78
N TRP A 53 15.63 -1.20 14.63
CA TRP A 53 16.95 -0.72 14.23
C TRP A 53 17.04 0.81 14.09
N LYS A 54 15.92 1.52 13.88
CA LYS A 54 15.86 2.99 13.82
C LYS A 54 15.74 3.67 15.20
N GLY A 55 15.74 2.91 16.30
CA GLY A 55 15.77 3.47 17.65
C GLY A 55 14.55 4.35 17.97
N GLY A 56 13.36 3.94 17.52
CA GLY A 56 12.10 4.66 17.75
C GLY A 56 11.79 5.78 16.75
N LYS A 57 12.65 6.00 15.74
CA LYS A 57 12.34 6.90 14.61
C LYS A 57 11.49 6.16 13.56
N SER A 58 10.63 6.90 12.88
CA SER A 58 9.85 6.36 11.76
C SER A 58 10.72 6.06 10.55
N VAL A 59 10.35 5.04 9.79
CA VAL A 59 10.89 4.75 8.46
C VAL A 59 9.84 5.12 7.42
N ILE A 60 10.25 5.78 6.34
CA ILE A 60 9.35 6.23 5.28
C ILE A 60 9.51 5.30 4.07
N GLY A 61 8.45 5.13 3.29
CA GLY A 61 8.53 4.41 2.03
C GLY A 61 9.35 5.17 0.98
N GLY A 62 10.29 4.50 0.32
CA GLY A 62 11.22 5.17 -0.61
C GLY A 62 12.23 4.24 -1.24
N GLN A 63 13.20 4.81 -1.96
CA GLN A 63 14.23 4.08 -2.71
C GLN A 63 15.61 4.08 -2.06
N SER A 64 15.78 4.79 -0.95
CA SER A 64 17.03 4.81 -0.21
C SER A 64 17.25 3.50 0.55
N THR A 65 18.49 3.30 0.99
CA THR A 65 18.85 2.22 1.92
C THR A 65 18.28 2.42 3.33
N ASP A 66 17.87 3.64 3.64
CA ASP A 66 17.23 4.02 4.91
C ASP A 66 15.69 4.02 4.85
N ASP A 67 15.14 3.72 3.68
CA ASP A 67 13.69 3.68 3.41
C ASP A 67 13.19 2.23 3.31
N GLU A 68 11.87 2.05 3.32
CA GLU A 68 11.24 0.74 3.13
C GLU A 68 10.43 0.65 1.83
N MET A 69 10.21 -0.59 1.36
CA MET A 69 9.36 -0.88 0.21
C MET A 69 8.53 -2.13 0.44
N CYS A 70 7.26 -2.10 0.02
CA CYS A 70 6.45 -3.31 -0.16
C CYS A 70 6.25 -3.55 -1.66
N MET A 71 6.97 -4.50 -2.23
CA MET A 71 6.85 -4.82 -3.66
C MET A 71 6.79 -6.32 -3.88
N VAL A 72 5.98 -6.70 -4.86
CA VAL A 72 5.83 -8.09 -5.28
C VAL A 72 5.89 -8.16 -6.80
N PHE A 73 6.77 -9.01 -7.32
CA PHE A 73 6.86 -9.29 -8.75
C PHE A 73 6.15 -10.62 -9.04
N ILE A 74 5.02 -10.55 -9.73
CA ILE A 74 4.23 -11.73 -10.10
C ILE A 74 4.48 -12.04 -11.57
N ALA A 75 5.02 -13.22 -11.85
CA ALA A 75 5.07 -13.75 -13.21
C ALA A 75 3.74 -14.43 -13.54
N TYR A 76 3.09 -14.02 -14.63
CA TYR A 76 1.76 -14.50 -15.02
C TYR A 76 1.65 -14.73 -16.53
N TYR A 77 0.61 -15.46 -16.93
CA TYR A 77 0.22 -15.64 -18.33
C TYR A 77 -1.31 -15.84 -18.44
N PRO A 78 -1.94 -15.52 -19.58
CA PRO A 78 -1.36 -14.82 -20.74
C PRO A 78 -0.98 -13.37 -20.41
N GLU A 79 -0.16 -12.75 -21.27
CA GLU A 79 0.19 -11.33 -21.14
C GLU A 79 -1.07 -10.46 -21.14
N ILE A 80 -1.09 -9.47 -20.23
CA ILE A 80 -2.10 -8.42 -20.23
C ILE A 80 -1.52 -7.23 -21.01
N PRO A 81 -2.12 -6.83 -22.14
CA PRO A 81 -1.57 -5.78 -22.98
C PRO A 81 -1.36 -4.47 -22.23
N ASN A 82 -0.17 -3.88 -22.39
CA ASN A 82 0.25 -2.60 -21.81
C ASN A 82 0.29 -2.55 -20.27
N PHE A 83 0.06 -3.66 -19.56
CA PHE A 83 0.09 -3.68 -18.10
C PHE A 83 1.53 -3.49 -17.58
N VAL A 84 1.72 -2.47 -16.74
CA VAL A 84 3.04 -2.18 -16.14
C VAL A 84 3.10 -2.68 -14.70
N GLY A 85 2.03 -2.47 -13.95
CA GLY A 85 1.97 -2.81 -12.53
C GLY A 85 0.86 -2.05 -11.83
N CYS A 86 0.58 -2.47 -10.60
CA CYS A 86 -0.36 -1.81 -9.72
C CYS A 86 0.36 -1.30 -8.48
N TYR A 87 -0.10 -0.16 -7.99
CA TYR A 87 0.43 0.53 -6.83
C TYR A 87 -0.72 1.06 -6.00
N ASP A 88 -0.55 1.05 -4.70
CA ASP A 88 -1.54 1.60 -3.78
C ASP A 88 -0.87 2.35 -2.64
N TRP A 89 -1.62 3.28 -2.09
CA TRP A 89 -1.20 4.10 -0.96
C TRP A 89 -2.42 4.37 -0.10
N MET A 90 -2.21 4.45 1.22
CA MET A 90 -3.25 4.91 2.13
C MET A 90 -3.75 6.30 1.71
N ASN A 91 -5.05 6.54 1.90
CA ASN A 91 -5.61 7.86 1.66
C ASN A 91 -4.84 8.93 2.47
N LYS A 92 -4.23 9.89 1.76
CA LYS A 92 -3.39 10.94 2.36
C LYS A 92 -4.13 11.75 3.42
N PHE A 93 -5.45 11.92 3.29
CA PHE A 93 -6.26 12.63 4.28
C PHE A 93 -6.28 11.92 5.64
N ASN A 94 -6.28 10.58 5.65
CA ASN A 94 -6.20 9.81 6.89
C ASN A 94 -4.82 10.01 7.56
N MET A 95 -3.75 10.06 6.77
CA MET A 95 -2.42 10.39 7.28
C MET A 95 -2.39 11.80 7.87
N TYR A 96 -2.93 12.79 7.15
CA TYR A 96 -2.96 14.18 7.62
C TYR A 96 -3.69 14.29 8.95
N LYS A 97 -4.84 13.61 9.09
CA LYS A 97 -5.61 13.56 10.33
C LYS A 97 -4.82 12.95 11.50
N ILE A 98 -4.11 11.84 11.27
CA ILE A 98 -3.26 11.20 12.30
C ILE A 98 -2.15 12.16 12.77
N LEU A 99 -1.53 12.88 11.83
CA LEU A 99 -0.41 13.77 12.10
C LEU A 99 -0.82 15.17 12.58
N GLY A 100 -2.12 15.48 12.59
CA GLY A 100 -2.62 16.82 12.90
C GLY A 100 -2.28 17.88 11.85
N VAL A 101 -2.07 17.46 10.60
CA VAL A 101 -1.91 18.35 9.44
C VAL A 101 -3.29 18.69 8.89
N GLU A 102 -3.57 19.98 8.69
CA GLU A 102 -4.87 20.43 8.20
C GLU A 102 -4.84 20.64 6.68
N THR A 103 -3.81 21.34 6.20
CA THR A 103 -3.67 21.67 4.79
C THR A 103 -2.21 21.65 4.36
N VAL A 104 -2.00 21.36 3.08
CA VAL A 104 -0.69 21.34 2.44
C VAL A 104 -0.75 22.05 1.10
N ASP A 105 0.39 22.58 0.65
CA ASP A 105 0.62 23.01 -0.72
C ASP A 105 1.01 21.81 -1.59
N ASN A 106 0.58 21.82 -2.86
CA ASN A 106 0.82 20.75 -3.83
C ASN A 106 0.51 19.31 -3.31
N PRO A 107 -0.74 18.99 -2.93
CA PRO A 107 -1.10 17.73 -2.26
C PRO A 107 -0.85 16.45 -3.08
N THR A 108 -0.74 16.58 -4.40
CA THR A 108 -0.42 15.47 -5.32
C THR A 108 1.09 15.22 -5.43
N GLY A 109 1.92 16.13 -4.94
CA GLY A 109 3.36 15.98 -4.86
C GLY A 109 3.80 14.79 -3.99
N LYS A 110 5.06 14.37 -4.17
CA LYS A 110 5.69 13.30 -3.39
C LYS A 110 5.92 13.69 -1.94
N ASP A 111 6.30 14.94 -1.70
CA ASP A 111 6.57 15.48 -0.37
C ASP A 111 5.97 16.90 -0.27
N PRO A 112 4.66 17.02 -0.01
CA PRO A 112 3.98 18.31 0.02
C PRO A 112 4.44 19.16 1.21
N VAL A 113 4.33 20.48 1.10
CA VAL A 113 4.72 21.43 2.16
C VAL A 113 3.50 21.77 2.99
N VAL A 114 3.58 21.66 4.32
CA VAL A 114 2.45 21.97 5.20
C VAL A 114 2.14 23.46 5.19
N THR A 115 0.87 23.81 5.00
CA THR A 115 0.38 25.20 5.06
C THR A 115 -0.39 25.50 6.34
N SER A 116 -1.00 24.49 6.97
CA SER A 116 -1.66 24.58 8.30
C SER A 116 -1.55 23.24 9.04
N PRO A 117 -1.36 23.22 10.37
CA PRO A 117 -1.40 24.34 11.33
C PRO A 117 -0.11 25.17 11.42
N ALA A 118 -0.18 26.35 12.05
CA ALA A 118 0.93 27.31 12.14
C ALA A 118 2.23 26.73 12.73
N TRP A 119 2.14 25.77 13.66
CA TRP A 119 3.32 25.13 14.26
C TRP A 119 4.00 24.08 13.35
N LEU A 120 3.35 23.65 12.27
CA LEU A 120 3.93 22.78 11.23
C LEU A 120 4.17 23.51 9.91
N GLN A 121 3.71 24.76 9.78
CA GLN A 121 3.75 25.51 8.54
C GLN A 121 5.17 25.64 7.97
N GLY A 122 5.31 25.36 6.67
CA GLY A 122 6.58 25.41 5.94
C GLY A 122 7.44 24.15 6.07
N MET A 123 7.06 23.19 6.91
CA MET A 123 7.74 21.90 6.97
C MET A 123 7.34 21.01 5.78
N ASN A 124 8.29 20.27 5.22
CA ASN A 124 7.99 19.16 4.33
C ASN A 124 7.25 18.06 5.10
N PHE A 125 6.32 17.39 4.43
CA PHE A 125 5.52 16.34 5.04
C PHE A 125 6.36 15.19 5.61
N SER A 126 7.41 14.77 4.90
CA SER A 126 8.38 13.78 5.37
C SER A 126 9.06 14.16 6.69
N THR A 127 9.30 15.47 6.89
CA THR A 127 9.89 16.02 8.12
C THR A 127 8.88 15.98 9.28
N VAL A 128 7.60 16.21 8.99
CA VAL A 128 6.53 16.06 9.98
C VAL A 128 6.44 14.61 10.44
N VAL A 129 6.39 13.65 9.50
CA VAL A 129 6.36 12.21 9.81
C VAL A 129 7.55 11.80 10.67
N SER A 130 8.76 12.25 10.30
CA SER A 130 10.02 11.88 10.97
C SER A 130 10.11 12.39 12.41
N ASN A 131 9.51 13.54 12.69
CA ASN A 131 9.53 14.17 14.02
C ASN A 131 8.24 13.93 14.82
N PHE A 132 7.27 13.23 14.25
CA PHE A 132 6.00 12.96 14.90
C PHE A 132 6.20 12.03 16.10
N ASN A 133 5.53 12.34 17.21
CA ASN A 133 5.53 11.48 18.38
C ASN A 133 4.52 10.35 18.19
N TRP A 134 4.98 9.22 17.65
CA TRP A 134 4.18 8.03 17.42
C TRP A 134 3.76 7.36 18.73
N THR A 135 2.62 7.77 19.32
CA THR A 135 2.02 7.08 20.48
C THR A 135 1.45 5.72 20.08
N GLU A 136 1.11 4.88 21.06
CA GLU A 136 0.46 3.58 20.78
C GLU A 136 -0.87 3.76 20.05
N GLU A 137 -1.65 4.77 20.44
CA GLU A 137 -2.92 5.10 19.79
C GLU A 137 -2.72 5.53 18.34
N ALA A 138 -1.75 6.41 18.08
CA ALA A 138 -1.46 6.89 16.73
C ALA A 138 -0.94 5.76 15.83
N ARG A 139 -0.07 4.88 16.36
CA ARG A 139 0.40 3.69 15.64
C ARG A 139 -0.74 2.73 15.31
N ARG A 140 -1.63 2.47 16.27
CA ARG A 140 -2.77 1.58 16.07
C ARG A 140 -3.74 2.13 15.02
N GLU A 141 -4.00 3.43 15.05
CA GLU A 141 -4.84 4.08 14.02
C GLU A 141 -4.18 3.99 12.64
N TYR A 142 -2.88 4.31 12.55
CA TYR A 142 -2.14 4.18 11.30
C TYR A 142 -2.17 2.76 10.75
N GLN A 143 -1.88 1.76 11.59
CA GLN A 143 -1.93 0.34 11.21
C GLN A 143 -3.32 -0.07 10.76
N TRP A 144 -4.38 0.39 11.45
CA TRP A 144 -5.74 0.12 11.04
C TRP A 144 -6.05 0.73 9.67
N GLN A 145 -5.68 2.00 9.43
CA GLN A 145 -5.93 2.66 8.16
C GLN A 145 -5.17 2.00 7.00
N GLN A 146 -3.94 1.55 7.25
CA GLN A 146 -3.12 0.86 6.26
C GLN A 146 -3.58 -0.57 5.97
N GLN A 147 -4.20 -1.24 6.96
CA GLN A 147 -4.74 -2.60 6.79
C GLN A 147 -6.16 -2.62 6.26
N PHE A 148 -6.98 -1.66 6.66
CA PHE A 148 -8.44 -1.75 6.56
C PHE A 148 -9.11 -0.50 5.99
N GLY A 149 -8.38 0.62 5.92
CA GLY A 149 -8.90 1.87 5.39
C GLY A 149 -9.05 1.87 3.87
N GLU A 150 -9.48 3.02 3.36
CA GLU A 150 -9.50 3.29 1.93
C GLU A 150 -8.09 3.61 1.42
N HIS A 151 -7.72 2.96 0.34
CA HIS A 151 -6.48 3.11 -0.39
C HIS A 151 -6.77 3.73 -1.75
N VAL A 152 -5.86 4.59 -2.19
CA VAL A 152 -5.83 5.12 -3.55
C VAL A 152 -4.93 4.20 -4.37
N THR A 153 -5.48 3.64 -5.44
CA THR A 153 -4.82 2.62 -6.26
C THR A 153 -4.69 3.06 -7.71
N ALA A 154 -3.55 2.74 -8.31
CA ALA A 154 -3.25 2.99 -9.71
C ALA A 154 -2.70 1.71 -10.36
N CYS A 155 -3.34 1.25 -11.44
CA CYS A 155 -2.93 0.09 -12.22
C CYS A 155 -2.58 0.53 -13.64
N LEU A 156 -1.31 0.82 -13.89
CA LEU A 156 -0.87 1.48 -15.11
C LEU A 156 -1.07 0.57 -16.34
N PRO A 157 -1.65 1.10 -17.44
CA PRO A 157 -1.78 2.52 -17.78
C PRO A 157 -3.09 3.19 -17.29
N GLN A 158 -3.92 2.47 -16.55
CA GLN A 158 -5.15 3.00 -15.97
C GLN A 158 -4.87 3.74 -14.67
N ILE A 159 -5.58 4.84 -14.47
CA ILE A 159 -5.34 5.76 -13.36
C ILE A 159 -6.62 5.84 -12.53
N ASN A 160 -6.45 5.73 -11.20
CA ASN A 160 -7.40 6.03 -10.13
C ASN A 160 -8.59 5.06 -9.95
N ALA A 161 -8.37 3.99 -9.17
CA ALA A 161 -9.44 3.31 -8.45
C ALA A 161 -9.27 3.53 -6.94
N VAL A 162 -10.37 3.68 -6.22
CA VAL A 162 -10.35 3.55 -4.75
C VAL A 162 -10.50 2.06 -4.44
N THR A 163 -9.59 1.50 -3.65
CA THR A 163 -9.65 0.12 -3.17
C THR A 163 -9.53 0.10 -1.67
N GLY A 164 -9.85 -1.00 -1.02
CA GLY A 164 -9.43 -1.21 0.35
C GLY A 164 -9.58 -2.66 0.73
N TYR A 165 -9.42 -2.96 2.01
CA TYR A 165 -9.44 -4.33 2.45
C TYR A 165 -10.87 -4.86 2.55
N TYR A 166 -11.08 -6.06 2.02
CA TYR A 166 -12.36 -6.75 2.09
C TYR A 166 -12.70 -7.15 3.55
N PRO A 167 -13.90 -6.89 4.10
CA PRO A 167 -15.13 -6.41 3.46
C PRO A 167 -15.39 -4.90 3.56
N MET A 168 -14.41 -4.11 4.02
CA MET A 168 -14.64 -2.73 4.50
C MET A 168 -14.65 -1.66 3.41
N VAL A 169 -14.40 -2.00 2.14
CA VAL A 169 -14.57 -1.08 1.02
C VAL A 169 -15.51 -1.70 -0.02
N GLU A 170 -16.46 -0.88 -0.51
CA GLU A 170 -17.47 -1.28 -1.47
C GLU A 170 -16.85 -1.94 -2.71
N ARG A 171 -17.62 -2.86 -3.31
CA ARG A 171 -17.31 -3.62 -4.51
C ARG A 171 -16.65 -2.71 -5.56
N TYR A 172 -15.45 -3.07 -6.03
CA TYR A 172 -14.85 -2.44 -7.22
C TYR A 172 -15.91 -2.38 -8.34
N VAL A 173 -16.34 -1.18 -8.68
CA VAL A 173 -17.22 -0.94 -9.82
C VAL A 173 -16.32 -0.66 -11.01
N GLU A 174 -16.32 -1.57 -11.98
CA GLU A 174 -15.60 -1.41 -13.24
C GLU A 174 -16.14 -0.18 -13.98
N GLU A 175 -15.51 0.98 -13.81
CA GLU A 175 -15.76 2.12 -14.69
C GLU A 175 -15.20 1.77 -16.07
N ARG A 176 -16.10 1.76 -17.06
CA ARG A 176 -15.88 1.39 -18.46
C ARG A 176 -14.48 1.78 -18.95
N GLY A 177 -13.59 0.80 -18.99
CA GLY A 177 -12.23 1.04 -19.44
C GLY A 177 -11.24 -0.05 -19.09
N CYS A 178 -11.42 -0.79 -17.98
CA CYS A 178 -10.50 -1.86 -17.62
C CYS A 178 -10.49 -2.97 -18.69
N PRO A 179 -9.36 -3.25 -19.39
CA PRO A 179 -9.26 -4.47 -20.15
C PRO A 179 -9.32 -5.61 -19.15
N LYS A 180 -10.44 -6.35 -19.15
CA LYS A 180 -10.71 -7.60 -18.41
C LYS A 180 -9.44 -8.23 -17.81
N GLY A 181 -9.09 -7.82 -16.58
CA GLY A 181 -7.82 -8.19 -15.95
C GLY A 181 -7.35 -7.30 -14.80
N GLY A 182 -8.20 -6.44 -14.23
CA GLY A 182 -7.81 -5.54 -13.15
C GLY A 182 -7.43 -6.30 -11.87
N MET A 183 -6.17 -6.12 -11.44
CA MET A 183 -5.60 -6.69 -10.22
C MET A 183 -5.46 -5.57 -9.20
N GLY A 184 -6.35 -5.45 -8.21
CA GLY A 184 -6.09 -4.56 -7.07
C GLY A 184 -4.91 -5.11 -6.28
N ILE A 185 -3.95 -4.27 -5.90
CA ILE A 185 -2.93 -4.57 -4.89
C ILE A 185 -3.30 -3.70 -3.68
N VAL A 186 -3.41 -4.29 -2.50
CA VAL A 186 -3.44 -3.57 -1.23
C VAL A 186 -2.15 -3.92 -0.51
N GLY A 187 -1.31 -2.92 -0.29
CA GLY A 187 -0.02 -3.00 0.36
C GLY A 187 -0.09 -2.55 1.81
N GLY A 188 0.30 -3.42 2.76
CA GLY A 188 0.84 -2.94 4.04
C GLY A 188 0.52 -3.76 5.28
N VAL A 189 1.56 -3.96 6.11
CA VAL A 189 1.54 -3.88 7.58
C VAL A 189 2.92 -3.41 8.07
N GLY A 190 2.97 -2.40 8.92
CA GLY A 190 4.12 -1.98 9.72
C GLY A 190 3.59 -1.30 10.97
#